data_AF-A0A963R0D2-F1
#
_entry.id   AF-A0A963R0D2-F1
#
_cell.length_a   1.000
_cell.length_b   1.000
_cell.length_c   1.000
_cell.angle_alpha   90.00
_cell.angle_beta   90.00
_cell.angle_gamma   90.00
#
_symmetry.space_group_name_H-M   'P 1'
#
loop_
_entity.id
_entity.type
_entity.pdbx_description
1 polymer ?
#
loop_
_entity_poly.entity_id
_entity_poly.type
_entity_poly.pdbx_seq_one_letter_code
_entity_poly.pdbx_strand_id
1 'polypeptide(L)'
;MLTPEIESLIARLPKAELHLHIEGSLEPEMLFALAERNAVTIPFDTVEAVRAAYSFSNLQDFLDIYYQGMSVLQTERDFYDLTWAYLER
;
A
#
# COMPACT_ATOMS: atom_id res chain seq x y z
N MET A 1 -8.28 -23.39 7.27
CA MET A 1 -8.30 -22.10 7.98
C MET A 1 -7.58 -22.28 9.30
N LEU A 2 -6.93 -21.24 9.80
CA LEU A 2 -6.32 -21.23 11.14
C LEU A 2 -7.43 -21.22 12.20
N THR A 3 -7.14 -21.70 13.41
CA THR A 3 -8.07 -21.54 14.54
C THR A 3 -7.88 -20.16 15.17
N PRO A 4 -8.89 -19.59 15.85
CA PRO A 4 -8.77 -18.29 16.52
C PRO A 4 -7.61 -18.23 17.52
N GLU A 5 -7.29 -19.35 18.18
CA GLU A 5 -6.16 -19.44 19.10
C GLU A 5 -4.82 -19.29 18.38
N ILE A 6 -4.68 -19.90 17.20
CA ILE A 6 -3.46 -19.79 16.38
C ILE A 6 -3.32 -18.36 15.83
N GLU A 7 -4.40 -17.74 15.37
CA GLU A 7 -4.40 -16.35 14.88
C GLU A 7 -3.95 -15.37 15.99
N SER A 8 -4.50 -15.53 17.20
CA SER A 8 -4.14 -14.72 18.38
C SER A 8 -2.67 -14.89 18.76
N LEU A 9 -2.15 -16.12 18.69
CA LEU A 9 -0.73 -16.39 18.93
C LEU A 9 0.15 -15.67 17.89
N ILE A 10 -0.14 -15.82 16.59
CA ILE A 10 0.63 -15.20 15.50
C ILE A 10 0.65 -13.68 15.64
N ALA A 11 -0.50 -13.06 15.92
CA ALA A 11 -0.62 -11.61 16.07
C ALA A 11 0.29 -11.09 17.20
N ARG A 12 0.36 -11.80 18.34
CA ARG A 12 1.09 -11.37 19.54
C ARG A 12 2.59 -11.63 19.54
N LEU A 13 3.10 -12.44 18.61
CA LEU A 13 4.54 -12.69 18.56
C LEU A 13 5.29 -11.39 18.27
N PRO A 14 6.43 -11.11 18.95
CA PRO A 14 7.33 -10.05 18.53
C PRO A 14 7.95 -10.44 17.18
N LYS A 15 7.93 -9.51 16.22
CA LYS A 15 8.38 -9.75 14.84
C LYS A 15 9.41 -8.70 14.46
N ALA A 16 10.35 -9.09 13.62
CA ALA A 16 11.18 -8.17 12.86
C ALA A 16 10.87 -8.38 11.39
N GLU A 17 10.47 -7.32 10.69
CA GLU A 17 10.25 -7.35 9.24
C GLU A 17 11.52 -6.87 8.54
N LEU A 18 12.18 -7.78 7.81
CA LEU A 18 13.51 -7.54 7.22
C LEU A 18 13.45 -7.31 5.71
N HIS A 19 12.29 -7.53 5.10
CA HIS A 19 12.05 -7.29 3.68
C HIS A 19 10.69 -6.60 3.54
N LEU A 20 10.73 -5.30 3.32
CA LEU A 20 9.56 -4.49 3.00
C LEU A 20 9.98 -3.37 2.05
N HIS A 21 9.14 -3.11 1.05
CA HIS A 21 9.22 -1.91 0.23
C HIS A 21 8.22 -0.89 0.80
N ILE A 22 8.66 0.29 1.23
CA ILE A 22 7.79 1.29 1.86
C ILE A 22 6.71 1.75 0.88
N GLU A 23 7.03 1.89 -0.40
CA GLU A 23 6.06 2.24 -1.44
C GLU A 23 5.04 1.11 -1.66
N GLY A 24 5.38 -0.13 -1.29
CA GLY A 24 4.45 -1.27 -1.26
C GLY A 24 3.46 -1.22 -0.10
N SER A 25 3.64 -0.31 0.87
CA SER A 25 2.67 -0.06 1.95
C SER A 25 1.63 1.01 1.60
N LEU A 26 1.67 1.56 0.38
CA LEU A 26 0.72 2.57 -0.09
C LEU A 26 -0.67 1.95 -0.27
N GLU A 27 -1.55 2.19 0.70
CA GLU A 27 -2.94 1.74 0.64
C GLU A 27 -3.76 2.53 -0.39
N PRO A 28 -4.76 1.89 -1.04
CA PRO A 28 -5.63 2.55 -2.01
C PRO A 28 -6.26 3.86 -1.53
N GLU A 29 -6.69 3.94 -0.27
CA GLU A 29 -7.26 5.16 0.30
C GLU A 29 -6.24 6.31 0.35
N MET A 30 -4.99 5.99 0.70
CA MET A 30 -3.90 6.96 0.71
C MET A 30 -3.50 7.37 -0.71
N LEU A 31 -3.49 6.45 -1.67
CA LEU A 31 -3.25 6.76 -3.09
C LEU A 31 -4.19 7.87 -3.58
N PHE A 32 -5.50 7.76 -3.32
CA PHE A 32 -6.47 8.80 -3.70
C PHE A 32 -6.26 10.12 -2.95
N ALA A 33 -6.01 10.07 -1.64
CA ALA A 33 -5.78 11.28 -0.85
C ALA A 33 -4.54 12.07 -1.33
N LEU A 34 -3.47 11.36 -1.69
CA LEU A 34 -2.24 11.95 -2.23
C LEU A 34 -2.42 12.44 -3.68
N ALA A 35 -3.15 11.69 -4.50
CA ALA A 35 -3.51 12.11 -5.86
C ALA A 35 -4.27 13.45 -5.86
N GLU A 36 -5.28 13.58 -4.98
CA GLU A 36 -6.03 14.82 -4.80
C GLU A 36 -5.12 15.96 -4.30
N ARG A 37 -4.33 15.69 -3.25
CA ARG A 37 -3.39 16.68 -2.67
C ARG A 37 -2.43 17.26 -3.69
N ASN A 38 -1.91 16.41 -4.58
CA ASN A 38 -0.87 16.77 -5.54
C ASN A 38 -1.40 17.05 -6.95
N ALA A 39 -2.73 17.05 -7.15
CA ALA A 39 -3.37 17.21 -8.45
C ALA A 39 -2.84 16.23 -9.52
N VAL A 40 -2.58 14.99 -9.12
CA VAL A 40 -2.12 13.90 -10.01
C VAL A 40 -3.33 13.08 -10.45
N THR A 41 -3.54 12.97 -11.77
CA THR A 41 -4.56 12.06 -12.30
C THR A 41 -4.06 10.63 -12.24
N ILE A 42 -4.81 9.76 -11.57
CA ILE A 42 -4.57 8.31 -11.53
C ILE A 42 -5.60 7.58 -12.41
N PRO A 43 -5.27 6.41 -12.99
CA PRO A 43 -6.14 5.68 -13.92
C PRO A 43 -7.22 4.85 -13.22
N PHE A 44 -7.74 5.33 -12.08
CA PHE A 44 -8.73 4.62 -11.27
C PHE A 44 -9.81 5.59 -10.79
N ASP A 45 -11.06 5.19 -10.97
CA ASP A 45 -12.21 6.01 -10.58
C ASP A 45 -12.58 5.85 -9.10
N THR A 46 -12.27 4.68 -8.49
CA THR A 46 -12.59 4.39 -7.09
C THR A 46 -11.52 3.54 -6.39
N VAL A 47 -11.57 3.53 -5.06
CA VAL A 47 -10.74 2.67 -4.20
C VAL A 47 -10.96 1.19 -4.52
N GLU A 48 -12.21 0.80 -4.78
CA GLU A 48 -12.57 -0.58 -5.15
C GLU A 48 -11.97 -0.98 -6.49
N ALA A 49 -11.86 -0.05 -7.45
CA ALA A 49 -11.21 -0.31 -8.73
C ALA A 49 -9.71 -0.60 -8.56
N VAL A 50 -9.02 0.13 -7.66
CA VAL A 50 -7.61 -0.15 -7.31
C VAL A 50 -7.48 -1.52 -6.65
N ARG A 51 -8.35 -1.83 -5.67
CA ARG A 51 -8.33 -3.14 -5.00
C ARG A 51 -8.60 -4.29 -5.98
N ALA A 52 -9.50 -4.10 -6.94
CA ALA A 52 -9.76 -5.08 -7.99
C ALA A 52 -8.57 -5.25 -8.96
N ALA A 53 -7.79 -4.19 -9.17
CA ALA A 53 -6.58 -4.23 -9.98
C ALA A 53 -5.42 -5.00 -9.30
N TYR A 54 -5.49 -5.26 -7.99
CA TYR A 54 -4.50 -6.07 -7.26
C TYR A 54 -4.65 -7.59 -7.51
N SER A 55 -4.72 -7.96 -8.78
CA SER A 55 -4.79 -9.33 -9.27
C SER A 55 -3.70 -9.53 -10.33
N PHE A 56 -2.54 -10.01 -9.91
CA PHE A 56 -1.33 -10.07 -10.73
C PHE A 56 -1.07 -11.48 -11.25
N SER A 57 -0.66 -11.62 -12.52
CA SER A 57 -0.28 -12.93 -13.08
C SER A 57 1.23 -13.17 -13.02
N ASN A 58 2.02 -12.10 -12.88
CA ASN A 58 3.47 -12.15 -12.77
C ASN A 58 4.00 -10.88 -12.06
N LEU A 59 5.33 -10.82 -11.86
CA LEU A 59 6.00 -9.69 -11.21
C LEU A 59 5.84 -8.38 -11.99
N GLN A 60 5.89 -8.41 -13.32
CA GLN A 60 5.77 -7.22 -14.15
C GLN A 60 4.38 -6.59 -14.03
N ASP A 61 3.32 -7.39 -14.03
CA ASP A 61 1.94 -6.90 -13.85
C ASP A 61 1.79 -6.13 -12.52
N PHE A 62 2.43 -6.65 -11.46
CA PHE A 62 2.50 -5.97 -10.16
C PHE A 62 3.29 -4.66 -10.26
N LEU A 63 4.49 -4.71 -10.85
CA LEU A 63 5.37 -3.54 -10.95
C LEU A 63 4.73 -2.40 -11.76
N ASP A 64 3.95 -2.72 -12.79
CA ASP A 64 3.26 -1.71 -13.61
C ASP A 64 2.28 -0.88 -12.77
N ILE A 65 1.49 -1.51 -11.91
CA ILE A 65 0.56 -0.82 -10.99
C ILE A 65 1.32 -0.14 -9.85
N TYR A 66 2.35 -0.80 -9.31
CA TYR A 66 3.20 -0.25 -8.24
C TYR A 66 3.82 1.09 -8.63
N TYR A 67 4.44 1.18 -9.82
CA TYR A 67 5.06 2.43 -10.28
C TYR A 67 4.03 3.50 -10.62
N GLN A 68 2.84 3.14 -11.09
CA GLN A 68 1.74 4.09 -11.25
C GLN A 68 1.31 4.66 -9.89
N GLY A 69 1.22 3.82 -8.85
CA GLY A 69 0.91 4.25 -7.49
C GLY A 69 1.92 5.25 -6.95
N MET A 70 3.22 5.03 -7.19
CA MET A 70 4.29 5.95 -6.76
C MET A 70 4.18 7.36 -7.37
N SER A 71 3.43 7.56 -8.46
CA SER A 71 3.30 8.87 -9.11
C SER A 71 2.68 9.95 -8.21
N VAL A 72 1.98 9.56 -7.13
CA VAL A 72 1.36 10.51 -6.19
C VAL A 72 2.32 11.01 -5.11
N LEU A 73 3.52 10.43 -4.99
CA LEU A 73 4.53 10.80 -4.00
C LEU A 73 5.45 11.92 -4.55
N GLN A 74 5.08 13.19 -4.31
CA GLN A 74 5.72 14.36 -4.93
C GLN A 74 6.53 15.21 -3.95
N THR A 75 6.12 15.23 -2.69
CA THR A 75 6.62 16.12 -1.64
C THR A 75 7.16 15.32 -0.46
N GLU A 76 8.03 15.93 0.33
CA GLU A 76 8.54 15.35 1.59
C GLU A 76 7.43 14.83 2.50
N ARG A 77 6.32 15.58 2.58
CA ARG A 77 5.15 15.21 3.39
C ARG A 77 4.50 13.91 2.91
N ASP A 78 4.47 13.64 1.60
CA ASP A 78 3.90 12.40 1.07
C ASP A 78 4.67 11.18 1.55
N PHE A 79 6.01 11.26 1.52
CA PHE A 79 6.88 10.20 2.04
C PHE A 79 6.79 10.05 3.56
N TYR A 80 6.65 11.17 4.29
CA TYR A 80 6.42 11.15 5.73
C TYR A 80 5.12 10.42 6.08
N ASP A 81 4.00 10.83 5.47
CA ASP A 81 2.68 10.27 5.75
C ASP A 81 2.65 8.75 5.42
N LEU A 82 3.24 8.34 4.29
CA LEU A 82 3.34 6.94 3.89
C LEU A 82 4.14 6.10 4.90
N THR A 83 5.33 6.57 5.26
CA THR A 83 6.21 5.84 6.20
C THR A 83 5.56 5.76 7.58
N TRP A 84 4.95 6.85 8.03
CA TRP A 84 4.30 6.90 9.34
C TRP A 84 3.13 5.93 9.44
N ALA A 85 2.30 5.85 8.39
CA ALA A 85 1.18 4.92 8.35
C ALA A 85 1.61 3.44 8.43
N TYR A 86 2.77 3.08 7.85
CA TYR A 86 3.33 1.74 8.01
C TYR A 86 3.82 1.47 9.44
N LEU A 87 4.45 2.45 10.09
CA LEU A 87 5.00 2.30 11.45
C LEU A 87 3.94 2.22 12.55
N GLU A 88 2.72 2.71 12.31
CA GLU A 88 1.60 2.64 13.27
C GLU A 88 0.91 1.26 13.32
N ARG A 89 1.28 0.32 12.43
CA ARG A 89 0.68 -1.02 12.33
C ARG A 89 1.22 -2.05 13.31
#